data_AF-A0A842LR32-F1
#
_entry.id   AF-A0A842LR32-F1
#
_cell.length_a   1.000
_cell.length_b   1.000
_cell.length_c   1.000
_cell.angle_alpha   90.00
_cell.angle_beta   90.00
_cell.angle_gamma   90.00
#
_symmetry.space_group_name_H-M   'P 1'
#
loop_
_entity.id
_entity.type
_entity.pdbx_description
1 polymer ?
#
loop_
_entity_poly.entity_id
_entity_poly.type
_entity_poly.pdbx_seq_one_letter_code
_entity_poly.pdbx_strand_id
1 'polypeptide(L)'
;TVVIGKCMETNKPKKVEIDSEMVAEAAEPVVNGIVKSIAEVLERLSPELISGVYNKTVVVGGTSQLRGLKERIYDEVGIPVEISDDPMTVVAKGAAIVAAEPRALEPEVRLKAMK
;
A
#
# COMPACT_ATOMS: atom_id res chain seq x y z
N THR A 1 -7.66 3.11 22.82
CA THR A 1 -8.61 2.00 23.08
C THR A 1 -8.09 1.12 24.18
N VAL A 2 -8.97 0.56 25.01
CA VAL A 2 -8.55 -0.35 26.07
C VAL A 2 -8.78 -1.81 25.67
N VAL A 3 -7.75 -2.63 25.82
CA VAL A 3 -7.74 -4.06 25.50
C VAL A 3 -7.48 -4.88 26.76
N ILE A 4 -8.10 -6.05 26.87
CA ILE A 4 -7.87 -7.01 27.97
C ILE A 4 -7.18 -8.23 27.38
N GLY A 5 -6.01 -8.57 27.91
CA GLY A 5 -5.20 -9.71 27.48
C GLY A 5 -4.62 -10.50 28.66
N LYS A 6 -3.78 -11.49 28.38
CA LYS A 6 -3.09 -12.28 29.40
C LYS A 6 -1.72 -11.65 29.71
N CYS A 7 -1.45 -11.33 30.97
CA CYS A 7 -0.13 -10.88 31.41
C CYS A 7 0.84 -12.07 31.49
N MET A 8 2.00 -11.97 30.83
CA MET A 8 2.99 -13.06 30.79
C MET A 8 3.71 -13.30 32.12
N GLU A 9 3.87 -12.26 32.94
CA GLU A 9 4.52 -12.36 34.26
C GLU A 9 3.60 -13.02 35.30
N THR A 10 2.32 -12.62 35.33
CA THR A 10 1.37 -13.04 36.37
C THR A 10 0.41 -14.13 35.94
N ASN A 11 0.36 -14.46 34.64
CA ASN A 11 -0.61 -15.35 34.00
C ASN A 11 -2.10 -14.97 34.19
N LYS A 12 -2.41 -13.76 34.67
CA LYS A 12 -3.78 -13.27 34.90
C LYS A 12 -4.25 -12.31 33.80
N PRO A 13 -5.57 -12.09 33.65
CA PRO A 13 -6.10 -11.03 32.80
C PRO A 13 -5.56 -9.66 33.23
N LYS A 14 -5.06 -8.87 32.27
CA LYS A 14 -4.58 -7.51 32.47
C LYS A 14 -5.21 -6.59 31.42
N LYS A 15 -5.64 -5.41 31.88
CA LYS A 15 -6.20 -4.34 31.06
C LYS A 15 -5.05 -3.39 30.66
N VAL A 16 -4.93 -3.06 29.39
CA VAL A 16 -3.90 -2.17 28.83
C VAL A 16 -4.56 -1.16 27.89
N GLU A 17 -4.19 0.10 28.04
CA GLU A 17 -4.58 1.16 27.10
C GLU A 17 -3.60 1.17 25.93
N ILE A 18 -4.14 1.15 24.71
CA ILE A 18 -3.42 1.22 23.44
C ILE A 18 -3.82 2.52 22.75
N ASP A 19 -2.85 3.38 22.49
CA ASP A 19 -3.00 4.59 21.70
C ASP A 19 -2.46 4.41 20.28
N SER A 20 -2.55 5.47 19.48
CA SER A 20 -2.06 5.46 18.10
C SER A 20 -0.53 5.40 18.00
N GLU A 21 0.19 5.89 19.01
CA GLU A 21 1.66 5.94 19.01
C GLU A 21 2.22 4.53 19.18
N MET A 22 1.67 3.76 20.12
CA MET A 22 2.00 2.34 20.28
C MET A 22 1.76 1.53 19.00
N VAL A 23 0.66 1.80 18.30
CA VAL A 23 0.35 1.12 17.02
C VAL A 23 1.33 1.54 15.93
N ALA A 24 1.69 2.83 15.86
CA ALA A 24 2.67 3.33 14.90
C ALA A 24 4.05 2.72 15.14
N GLU A 25 4.54 2.70 16.39
CA GLU A 25 5.81 2.05 16.77
C GLU A 25 5.82 0.57 16.40
N ALA A 26 4.72 -0.15 16.66
CA ALA A 26 4.61 -1.56 16.30
C ALA A 26 4.59 -1.80 14.78
N ALA A 27 4.05 -0.85 14.01
CA ALA A 27 3.96 -0.94 12.55
C ALA A 27 5.23 -0.47 11.83
N GLU A 28 6.06 0.35 12.47
CA GLU A 28 7.23 1.02 11.85
C GLU A 28 8.17 0.06 11.12
N PRO A 29 8.56 -1.12 11.64
CA PRO A 29 9.45 -2.03 10.90
C PRO A 29 8.87 -2.49 9.56
N VAL A 30 7.54 -2.65 9.48
CA VAL A 30 6.84 -3.06 8.27
C VAL A 30 6.75 -1.89 7.30
N VAL A 31 6.37 -0.70 7.78
CA VAL A 31 6.27 0.52 6.96
C VAL A 31 7.63 0.90 6.38
N ASN A 32 8.69 0.84 7.18
CA ASN A 32 10.05 1.10 6.73
C ASN A 32 10.49 0.09 5.64
N GLY A 33 10.11 -1.19 5.80
CA GLY A 33 10.33 -2.20 4.77
C GLY A 33 9.66 -1.84 3.43
N ILE A 34 8.42 -1.38 3.46
CA ILE A 34 7.68 -0.93 2.26
C ILE A 34 8.41 0.24 1.58
N VAL A 35 8.75 1.28 2.34
CA VAL A 35 9.43 2.47 1.82
C VAL A 35 10.79 2.11 1.22
N LYS A 36 11.57 1.28 1.91
CA LYS A 36 12.87 0.82 1.41
C LYS A 36 12.73 0.06 0.09
N SER A 37 11.75 -0.84 -0.02
CA SER A 37 11.50 -1.56 -1.28
C SER A 37 11.09 -0.62 -2.41
N ILE A 38 10.33 0.46 -2.12
CA ILE A 38 10.01 1.47 -3.13
C ILE A 38 11.30 2.18 -3.58
N ALA A 39 12.16 2.61 -2.64
CA ALA A 39 13.43 3.26 -2.95
C ALA A 39 14.33 2.37 -3.83
N GLU A 40 14.47 1.09 -3.48
CA GLU A 40 15.24 0.10 -4.25
C GLU A 40 14.72 -0.07 -5.69
N VAL A 41 13.41 0.05 -5.91
CA VAL A 41 12.83 0.02 -7.27
C VAL A 41 13.21 1.29 -8.02
N LEU A 42 13.07 2.47 -7.39
CA LEU A 42 13.38 3.76 -8.01
C LEU A 42 14.86 3.87 -8.41
N GLU A 43 15.78 3.36 -7.58
CA GLU A 43 17.22 3.31 -7.88
C GLU A 43 17.55 2.53 -9.15
N ARG A 44 16.71 1.54 -9.51
CA ARG A 44 16.90 0.68 -10.68
C ARG A 44 16.20 1.18 -11.93
N LEU A 45 15.35 2.20 -11.81
CA LEU A 45 14.63 2.75 -12.96
C LEU A 45 15.57 3.59 -13.82
N SER A 46 15.37 3.48 -15.14
CA SER A 46 16.07 4.36 -16.07
C SER A 46 15.50 5.79 -15.97
N PRO A 47 16.30 6.82 -16.29
CA PRO A 47 15.85 8.22 -16.21
C PRO A 47 14.56 8.50 -16.99
N GLU A 48 14.35 7.81 -18.10
CA GLU A 48 13.17 7.98 -18.96
C GLU A 48 11.87 7.51 -18.26
N LEU A 49 11.97 6.52 -17.37
CA LEU A 49 10.82 5.97 -16.64
C LEU A 49 10.48 6.75 -15.37
N ILE A 50 11.46 7.45 -14.78
CA ILE A 50 11.27 8.23 -13.54
C ILE A 50 10.19 9.30 -13.74
N SER A 51 10.18 9.99 -14.90
CA SER A 51 9.16 10.99 -15.22
C SER A 51 7.75 10.39 -15.22
N GLY A 52 7.58 9.17 -15.75
CA GLY A 52 6.30 8.47 -15.75
C GLY A 52 5.80 8.17 -14.33
N VAL A 53 6.68 7.63 -13.48
CA VAL A 53 6.38 7.32 -12.07
C VAL A 53 6.05 8.59 -11.28
N TYR A 54 6.82 9.65 -11.46
CA TYR A 54 6.56 10.94 -10.81
C TYR A 54 5.20 11.54 -11.19
N ASN A 55 4.82 11.43 -12.47
CA ASN A 55 3.56 11.99 -12.96
C ASN A 55 2.34 11.18 -12.49
N LYS A 56 2.45 9.85 -12.40
CA LYS A 56 1.33 9.01 -11.98
C LYS A 56 1.80 7.73 -11.29
N THR A 57 1.64 7.69 -9.97
CA THR A 57 1.77 6.48 -9.17
C THR A 57 0.51 6.26 -8.36
N VAL A 58 -0.04 5.04 -8.42
CA VAL A 58 -1.25 4.64 -7.70
C VAL A 58 -0.92 3.49 -6.76
N VAL A 59 -1.27 3.64 -5.48
CA VAL A 59 -1.16 2.60 -4.46
C VAL A 59 -2.50 1.87 -4.33
N VAL A 60 -2.42 0.55 -4.25
CA VAL A 60 -3.57 -0.35 -4.14
C VAL A 60 -3.38 -1.31 -2.96
N GLY A 61 -4.42 -2.06 -2.61
CA GLY A 61 -4.42 -3.00 -1.48
C GLY A 61 -4.84 -2.36 -0.16
N GLY A 62 -5.29 -3.16 0.80
CA GLY A 62 -5.84 -2.63 2.07
C GLY A 62 -4.83 -1.81 2.89
N THR A 63 -3.55 -2.17 2.85
CA THR A 63 -2.48 -1.43 3.54
C THR A 63 -2.34 0.02 3.03
N SER A 64 -2.78 0.30 1.79
CA SER A 64 -2.76 1.66 1.23
C SER A 64 -3.67 2.65 2.00
N GLN A 65 -4.57 2.14 2.85
CA GLN A 65 -5.50 2.92 3.66
C GLN A 65 -4.92 3.28 5.05
N LEU A 66 -3.70 2.84 5.37
CA LEU A 66 -3.02 3.27 6.59
C LEU A 66 -2.84 4.79 6.60
N ARG A 67 -3.28 5.42 7.70
CA ARG A 67 -3.18 6.86 7.87
C ARG A 67 -1.71 7.29 7.86
N GLY A 68 -1.38 8.29 7.04
CA GLY A 68 -0.01 8.81 6.94
C GLY A 68 0.89 8.03 5.99
N LEU A 69 0.46 6.90 5.41
CA LEU A 69 1.33 6.11 4.53
C LEU A 69 1.66 6.83 3.22
N LYS A 70 0.67 7.51 2.63
CA LYS A 70 0.88 8.32 1.42
C LYS A 70 1.91 9.42 1.66
N GLU A 71 1.76 10.13 2.77
CA GLU A 71 2.66 11.20 3.18
C GLU A 71 4.06 10.64 3.45
N ARG A 72 4.16 9.53 4.20
CA ARG A 72 5.43 8.86 4.49
C ARG A 72 6.18 8.44 3.22
N ILE A 73 5.48 7.89 2.23
CA ILE A 73 6.10 7.53 0.94
C ILE A 73 6.68 8.78 0.27
N TYR A 74 5.91 9.87 0.20
CA TYR A 74 6.39 11.11 -0.42
C TYR A 74 7.61 11.68 0.31
N ASP A 75 7.57 11.73 1.64
CA ASP A 75 8.65 12.30 2.46
C ASP A 75 9.97 11.52 2.30
N GLU A 76 9.89 10.21 2.12
CA GLU A 76 11.06 9.33 2.08
C GLU A 76 11.62 9.14 0.66
N VAL A 77 10.77 9.08 -0.37
CA VAL A 77 11.22 8.79 -1.75
C VAL A 77 10.95 9.90 -2.76
N GLY A 78 10.26 10.97 -2.37
CA GLY A 78 9.97 12.12 -3.23
C GLY A 78 8.98 11.85 -4.38
N ILE A 79 8.31 10.70 -4.38
CA ILE A 79 7.33 10.32 -5.40
C ILE A 79 5.91 10.62 -4.88
N PRO A 80 5.13 11.48 -5.54
CA PRO A 80 3.74 11.69 -5.19
C PRO A 80 2.93 10.44 -5.55
N VAL A 81 2.11 9.99 -4.61
CA VAL A 81 1.25 8.82 -4.82
C VAL A 81 -0.22 9.14 -4.58
N GLU A 82 -1.08 8.46 -5.34
CA GLU A 82 -2.53 8.47 -5.16
C GLU A 82 -3.00 7.12 -4.64
N ILE A 83 -4.05 7.11 -3.82
CA ILE A 83 -4.69 5.85 -3.41
C ILE A 83 -5.79 5.55 -4.43
N SER A 84 -5.86 4.32 -4.92
CA SER A 84 -6.96 3.87 -5.77
C SER A 84 -8.31 4.07 -5.08
N ASP A 85 -9.35 4.39 -5.85
CA ASP A 85 -10.72 4.56 -5.33
C ASP A 85 -11.33 3.23 -4.83
N ASP A 86 -10.80 2.08 -5.27
CA ASP A 86 -11.28 0.75 -4.94
C ASP A 86 -10.14 -0.23 -4.55
N PRO A 87 -9.26 0.17 -3.60
CA PRO A 87 -7.97 -0.48 -3.38
C PRO A 87 -8.11 -1.91 -2.87
N MET A 88 -9.26 -2.26 -2.28
CA MET A 88 -9.57 -3.62 -1.79
C MET A 88 -9.92 -4.61 -2.90
N THR A 89 -10.41 -4.14 -4.04
CA THR A 89 -11.00 -5.02 -5.08
C THR A 89 -10.35 -4.88 -6.45
N VAL A 90 -9.58 -3.82 -6.69
CA VAL A 90 -9.00 -3.49 -8.00
C VAL A 90 -8.18 -4.65 -8.60
N VAL A 91 -7.46 -5.39 -7.76
CA VAL A 91 -6.69 -6.57 -8.19
C VAL A 91 -7.60 -7.69 -8.70
N ALA A 92 -8.65 -8.03 -7.96
CA ALA A 92 -9.60 -9.07 -8.35
C ALA A 92 -10.39 -8.67 -9.61
N LYS A 93 -10.78 -7.40 -9.72
CA LYS A 93 -11.44 -6.86 -10.93
C LYS A 93 -10.52 -6.95 -12.15
N GLY A 94 -9.27 -6.55 -12.02
CA GLY A 94 -8.27 -6.68 -13.09
C GLY A 94 -8.08 -8.13 -13.54
N ALA A 95 -7.99 -9.06 -12.58
CA ALA A 95 -7.91 -10.49 -12.87
C ALA A 95 -9.16 -11.01 -13.60
N ALA A 96 -10.36 -10.60 -13.17
CA ALA A 96 -11.62 -10.99 -13.79
C ALA A 96 -11.75 -10.51 -15.24
N ILE A 97 -11.29 -9.27 -15.53
CA ILE A 97 -11.27 -8.72 -16.90
C ILE A 97 -10.43 -9.61 -17.83
N VAL A 98 -9.21 -9.96 -17.41
CA VAL A 98 -8.31 -10.80 -18.22
C VAL A 98 -8.80 -12.24 -18.34
N ALA A 99 -9.43 -12.77 -17.28
CA ALA A 99 -10.02 -14.10 -17.31
C ALA A 99 -11.22 -14.19 -18.27
N ALA A 100 -12.01 -13.12 -18.40
CA ALA A 100 -13.16 -13.05 -19.29
C ALA A 100 -12.76 -12.78 -20.76
N GLU A 101 -11.73 -11.97 -20.98
CA GLU A 101 -11.21 -11.63 -22.31
C GLU A 101 -9.67 -11.58 -22.28
N PRO A 102 -8.97 -12.67 -22.67
CA PRO A 102 -7.51 -12.70 -22.65
C PRO A 102 -6.85 -11.62 -23.51
N ARG A 103 -7.54 -11.14 -24.56
CA ARG A 103 -7.05 -10.04 -25.40
C ARG A 103 -7.14 -8.69 -24.72
N ALA A 104 -7.71 -8.58 -23.51
CA ALA A 104 -7.73 -7.32 -22.73
C ALA A 104 -6.33 -6.78 -22.40
N LEU A 105 -5.28 -7.58 -22.58
CA LEU A 105 -3.89 -7.14 -22.49
C LEU A 105 -3.40 -6.39 -23.74
N GLU A 106 -4.08 -6.54 -24.88
CA GLU A 106 -3.80 -5.78 -26.09
C GLU A 106 -4.18 -4.30 -25.86
N PRO A 107 -3.31 -3.32 -26.19
CA PRO A 107 -3.53 -1.91 -25.88
C PRO A 107 -4.88 -1.36 -26.39
N GLU A 108 -5.31 -1.80 -27.57
CA GLU A 108 -6.55 -1.37 -28.22
C GLU A 108 -7.81 -1.89 -27.50
N VAL A 109 -7.72 -3.08 -26.91
CA VAL A 109 -8.83 -3.76 -26.23
C VAL A 109 -8.92 -3.29 -24.77
N ARG A 110 -7.77 -3.04 -24.13
CA ARG A 110 -7.67 -2.57 -22.74
C ARG A 110 -8.50 -1.31 -22.50
N LEU A 111 -8.45 -0.35 -23.42
CA LEU A 111 -9.15 0.93 -23.29
C LEU A 111 -10.68 0.78 -23.34
N LYS A 112 -11.19 -0.26 -24.00
CA LYS A 112 -12.62 -0.59 -24.04
C LYS A 112 -13.05 -1.35 -22.79
N ALA A 113 -12.19 -2.22 -22.24
CA ALA A 113 -12.47 -3.00 -21.04
C ALA A 113 -12.42 -2.17 -19.73
N MET A 114 -11.83 -0.96 -19.78
CA MET A 114 -11.77 -0.03 -18.65
C MET A 114 -12.95 0.97 -18.59
N LYS A 115 -13.86 0.94 -19.58
CA LYS A 115 -15.11 1.71 -19.59
C LYS A 115 -16.26 0.86 -19.08
#